data_AF-A0A4R4MKC4-F1
#
_entry.id   AF-A0A4R4MKC4-F1
#
_cell.length_a   1.000
_cell.length_b   1.000
_cell.length_c   1.000
_cell.angle_alpha   90.00
_cell.angle_beta   90.00
_cell.angle_gamma   90.00
#
_symmetry.space_group_name_H-M   'P 1'
#
loop_
_entity.id
_entity.type
_entity.pdbx_description
1 polymer ?
#
loop_
_entity_poly.entity_id
_entity_poly.type
_entity_poly.pdbx_seq_one_letter_code
_entity_poly.pdbx_strand_id
1 'polypeptide(L)'
;MSDEFSVNVPGLRSAGTSMQELGARLDGRQESWKSQVAGSSAIWGADEEGSLFEGGYLEVTARLGELLGGLAEAFGTVGVNLGVSADNIAAADDATRAQIHGVQQRLGRP
;
A
#
# COMPACT_ATOMS: atom_id res chain seq x y z
N MET A 1 15.64 22.63 25.23
CA MET A 1 16.16 22.09 23.96
C MET A 1 15.01 21.35 23.34
N SER A 2 14.42 21.90 22.28
CA SER A 2 13.37 21.24 21.52
C SER A 2 13.93 19.96 20.92
N ASP A 3 13.26 18.82 21.15
CA ASP A 3 13.57 17.59 20.44
C ASP A 3 13.66 17.90 18.95
N GLU A 4 14.85 17.70 18.39
CA GLU A 4 15.10 17.90 16.97
C GLU A 4 14.31 16.84 16.22
N PHE A 5 13.13 17.23 15.73
CA PHE A 5 12.28 16.37 14.93
C PHE A 5 12.99 16.12 13.58
N SER A 6 13.80 15.07 13.54
CA SER A 6 14.45 14.59 12.32
C SER A 6 13.57 13.53 11.66
N VAL A 7 13.07 13.83 10.46
CA VAL A 7 12.31 12.84 9.68
C VAL A 7 13.25 12.00 8.85
N ASN A 8 13.17 10.68 9.01
CA ASN A 8 13.90 9.73 8.18
C ASN A 8 13.22 9.58 6.80
N VAL A 9 13.52 10.52 5.88
CA VAL A 9 13.05 10.50 4.49
C VAL A 9 13.36 9.18 3.77
N PRO A 10 14.60 8.62 3.84
CA PRO A 10 14.88 7.29 3.29
C PRO A 10 13.99 6.19 3.85
N GLY A 11 13.71 6.25 5.17
CA GLY A 11 12.81 5.31 5.85
C GLY A 11 11.38 5.39 5.33
N LEU A 12 10.84 6.60 5.12
CA LEU A 12 9.51 6.80 4.54
C LEU A 12 9.42 6.25 3.12
N ARG A 13 10.44 6.49 2.28
CA ARG A 13 10.49 5.92 0.92
C ARG A 13 10.51 4.40 0.94
N SER A 14 11.38 3.81 1.78
CA SER A 14 11.49 2.36 1.91
C SER A 14 10.17 1.72 2.40
N ALA A 15 9.53 2.33 3.40
CA ALA A 15 8.22 1.90 3.86
C ALA A 15 7.15 2.04 2.77
N GLY A 16 7.19 3.14 2.00
CA GLY A 16 6.32 3.37 0.86
C GLY A 16 6.42 2.26 -0.19
N THR A 17 7.64 1.94 -0.64
CA THR A 17 7.90 0.83 -1.57
C THR A 17 7.43 -0.51 -1.01
N SER A 18 7.73 -0.79 0.26
CA SER A 18 7.33 -2.05 0.90
C SER A 18 5.82 -2.24 0.94
N MET A 19 5.06 -1.16 1.18
CA MET A 19 3.60 -1.19 1.17
C MET A 19 3.04 -1.41 -0.24
N GLN A 20 3.62 -0.76 -1.26
CA GLN A 20 3.22 -0.99 -2.66
C GLN A 20 3.49 -2.44 -3.09
N GLU A 21 4.66 -2.98 -2.73
CA GLU A 21 5.00 -4.39 -3.01
C GLU A 21 4.06 -5.36 -2.29
N LEU A 22 3.70 -5.07 -1.04
CA LEU A 22 2.74 -5.88 -0.29
C LEU A 22 1.36 -5.86 -0.96
N GLY A 23 0.89 -4.68 -1.36
CA GLY A 23 -0.36 -4.53 -2.11
C GLY A 23 -0.37 -5.34 -3.40
N ALA A 24 0.68 -5.23 -4.22
CA ALA A 24 0.81 -5.97 -5.47
C ALA A 24 0.86 -7.50 -5.25
N ARG A 25 1.56 -7.97 -4.20
CA ARG A 25 1.59 -9.40 -3.85
C ARG A 25 0.23 -9.90 -3.39
N LEU A 26 -0.50 -9.10 -2.63
CA LEU A 26 -1.83 -9.46 -2.14
C LEU A 26 -2.82 -9.55 -3.30
N ASP A 27 -2.79 -8.59 -4.22
CA ASP A 27 -3.62 -8.56 -5.42
C ASP A 27 -3.37 -9.78 -6.33
N GLY A 28 -2.10 -10.07 -6.64
CA GLY A 28 -1.76 -11.25 -7.44
C GLY A 28 -2.19 -12.57 -6.79
N ARG A 29 -2.10 -12.66 -5.45
CA ARG A 29 -2.55 -13.85 -4.71
C ARG A 29 -4.08 -13.96 -4.67
N GLN A 30 -4.79 -12.85 -4.58
CA GLN A 30 -6.24 -12.82 -4.67
C GLN A 30 -6.71 -13.31 -6.05
N GLU A 31 -6.08 -12.87 -7.13
CA GLU A 31 -6.44 -13.31 -8.48
C GLU A 31 -6.19 -14.81 -8.70
N SER A 32 -5.04 -15.30 -8.22
CA SER A 32 -4.74 -16.74 -8.20
C SER A 32 -5.79 -17.53 -7.41
N TRP A 33 -6.27 -16.98 -6.28
CA TRP A 33 -7.29 -17.62 -5.46
C TRP A 33 -8.68 -17.62 -6.12
N LYS A 34 -9.09 -16.51 -6.75
CA LYS A 34 -10.33 -16.44 -7.54
C LYS A 34 -10.37 -17.52 -8.63
N SER A 35 -9.25 -17.71 -9.33
CA SER A 35 -9.14 -18.77 -10.34
C SER A 35 -9.28 -20.18 -9.76
N GLN A 36 -8.75 -20.43 -8.55
CA GLN A 36 -8.87 -21.74 -7.89
C GLN A 36 -10.30 -22.01 -7.43
N VAL A 37 -10.96 -21.00 -6.85
CA VAL A 37 -12.36 -21.08 -6.41
C VAL A 37 -13.29 -21.37 -7.59
N ALA A 38 -13.12 -20.65 -8.71
CA ALA A 38 -13.94 -20.88 -9.90
C ALA A 38 -13.79 -22.30 -10.49
N GLY A 39 -12.62 -22.93 -10.32
CA GLY A 39 -12.37 -24.30 -10.76
C GLY A 39 -12.89 -25.39 -9.82
N SER A 40 -13.43 -25.03 -8.64
CA SER A 40 -13.81 -25.98 -7.59
C SER A 40 -15.25 -26.49 -7.65
N SER A 41 -16.11 -25.93 -8.51
CA SER A 41 -17.55 -26.25 -8.61
C SER A 41 -17.87 -27.75 -8.73
N ALA A 42 -17.04 -28.50 -9.45
CA ALA A 42 -17.28 -29.92 -9.74
C ALA A 42 -17.15 -30.87 -8.54
N ILE A 43 -16.67 -30.41 -7.37
CA ILE A 43 -16.38 -31.29 -6.22
C ILE A 43 -17.55 -31.47 -5.25
N TRP A 44 -18.60 -30.64 -5.34
CA TRP A 44 -19.67 -30.60 -4.34
C TRP A 44 -20.86 -31.50 -4.66
N GLY A 45 -20.90 -32.08 -5.86
CA GLY A 45 -22.04 -32.89 -6.33
C GLY A 45 -23.14 -32.02 -6.97
N ALA A 46 -23.92 -32.65 -7.85
CA ALA A 46 -25.00 -32.00 -8.59
C ALA A 46 -26.40 -32.24 -7.97
N ASP A 47 -26.43 -32.78 -6.74
CA ASP A 47 -27.66 -32.88 -5.96
C ASP A 47 -28.06 -31.52 -5.37
N GLU A 48 -29.24 -31.45 -4.77
CA GLU A 48 -29.79 -30.19 -4.23
C GLU A 48 -28.90 -29.66 -3.10
N GLU A 49 -28.44 -30.54 -2.22
CA GLU A 49 -27.54 -30.18 -1.12
C GLU A 49 -26.17 -29.70 -1.61
N GLY A 50 -25.57 -30.37 -2.60
CA GLY A 50 -24.31 -29.98 -3.22
C GLY A 50 -24.39 -28.63 -3.90
N SER A 51 -25.47 -28.39 -4.65
CA SER A 51 -25.73 -27.11 -5.34
C SER A 51 -25.92 -25.95 -4.36
N LEU A 52 -26.62 -26.20 -3.25
CA LEU A 52 -26.88 -25.18 -2.22
C LEU A 52 -25.59 -24.82 -1.46
N PHE A 53 -24.75 -25.82 -1.17
CA PHE A 53 -23.43 -25.61 -0.58
C PHE A 53 -22.51 -24.83 -1.52
N GLU A 54 -22.45 -25.22 -2.80
CA GLU A 54 -21.63 -24.55 -3.82
C GLU A 54 -21.99 -23.07 -3.92
N GLY A 55 -23.28 -22.74 -3.99
CA GLY A 55 -23.75 -21.34 -4.05
C GLY A 55 -23.27 -20.51 -2.86
N GLY A 56 -23.44 -21.02 -1.64
CA GLY A 56 -22.98 -20.33 -0.43
C GLY A 56 -21.46 -20.21 -0.35
N TYR A 57 -20.72 -21.24 -0.78
CA TYR A 57 -19.27 -21.22 -0.85
C TYR A 57 -18.77 -20.15 -1.83
N LEU A 58 -19.34 -20.10 -3.04
CA LEU A 58 -18.98 -19.11 -4.06
C LEU A 58 -19.31 -17.68 -3.62
N GLU A 59 -20.43 -17.46 -2.93
CA GLU A 59 -20.78 -16.15 -2.39
C GLU A 59 -19.77 -15.66 -1.34
N VAL A 60 -19.47 -16.49 -0.34
CA VAL A 60 -18.52 -16.15 0.73
C VAL A 60 -17.13 -15.91 0.17
N THR A 61 -16.71 -16.73 -0.79
CA THR A 61 -15.39 -16.58 -1.42
C THR A 61 -15.31 -15.34 -2.31
N ALA A 62 -16.35 -15.03 -3.09
CA ALA A 62 -16.41 -13.78 -3.84
C ALA A 62 -16.27 -12.56 -2.90
N ARG A 63 -17.00 -12.57 -1.79
CA ARG A 63 -16.96 -11.48 -0.80
C ARG A 63 -15.59 -11.31 -0.15
N LEU A 64 -14.95 -12.41 0.23
CA LEU A 64 -13.58 -12.37 0.76
C LEU A 64 -12.60 -11.85 -0.32
N GLY A 65 -12.83 -12.15 -1.59
CA GLY A 65 -12.01 -11.65 -2.70
C GLY A 65 -12.06 -10.14 -2.84
N GLU A 66 -13.25 -9.56 -2.72
CA GLU A 66 -13.43 -8.09 -2.72
C GLU A 66 -12.69 -7.43 -1.55
N LEU A 67 -12.77 -8.02 -0.35
CA LEU A 67 -12.10 -7.49 0.83
C LEU A 67 -10.58 -7.51 0.70
N LEU A 68 -10.02 -8.59 0.14
CA LEU A 68 -8.58 -8.70 -0.13
C LEU A 68 -8.13 -7.68 -1.18
N GLY A 69 -8.94 -7.44 -2.22
CA GLY A 69 -8.66 -6.42 -3.24
C GLY A 69 -8.66 -5.01 -2.66
N GLY A 70 -9.66 -4.68 -1.85
CA GLY A 70 -9.71 -3.40 -1.14
C GLY A 70 -8.53 -3.20 -0.19
N LEU A 71 -8.06 -4.27 0.47
CA LEU A 71 -6.86 -4.21 1.30
C LEU A 71 -5.58 -4.00 0.47
N ALA A 72 -5.47 -4.64 -0.70
CA ALA A 72 -4.35 -4.45 -1.61
C ALA A 72 -4.27 -3.00 -2.12
N GLU A 73 -5.40 -2.43 -2.52
CA GLU A 73 -5.51 -1.03 -2.91
C GLU A 73 -5.14 -0.06 -1.78
N ALA A 74 -5.59 -0.36 -0.55
CA ALA A 74 -5.25 0.44 0.62
C ALA A 74 -3.73 0.45 0.89
N PHE A 75 -3.06 -0.70 0.78
CA PHE A 75 -1.60 -0.76 0.89
C PHE A 75 -0.90 0.05 -0.22
N GLY A 76 -1.37 -0.05 -1.46
CA GLY A 76 -0.86 0.78 -2.56
C GLY A 76 -0.99 2.28 -2.26
N THR A 77 -2.17 2.70 -1.79
CA THR A 77 -2.47 4.10 -1.45
C THR A 77 -1.58 4.61 -0.31
N VAL A 78 -1.44 3.85 0.78
CA VAL A 78 -0.53 4.18 1.88
C VAL A 78 0.91 4.31 1.36
N GLY A 79 1.33 3.39 0.50
CA GLY A 79 2.67 3.41 -0.07
C GLY A 79 2.95 4.64 -0.92
N VAL A 80 1.98 5.08 -1.74
CA VAL A 80 2.07 6.34 -2.51
C VAL A 80 2.14 7.55 -1.58
N ASN A 81 1.27 7.60 -0.55
CA ASN A 81 1.23 8.72 0.39
C ASN A 81 2.53 8.88 1.18
N LEU A 82 3.19 7.77 1.53
CA LEU A 82 4.51 7.79 2.17
C LEU A 82 5.59 8.35 1.23
N GLY A 83 5.55 7.99 -0.05
CA GLY A 83 6.43 8.55 -1.08
C GLY A 83 6.25 10.06 -1.23
N VAL A 84 5.01 10.52 -1.41
CA VAL A 84 4.67 11.95 -1.49
C VAL A 84 5.10 12.71 -0.24
N SER A 85 4.90 12.14 0.94
CA SER A 85 5.33 12.75 2.20
C SER A 85 6.85 12.90 2.27
N ALA A 86 7.59 11.87 1.83
CA ALA A 86 9.05 11.90 1.77
C ALA A 86 9.55 13.00 0.82
N ASP A 87 8.91 13.16 -0.34
CA ASP A 87 9.26 14.18 -1.33
C ASP A 87 8.99 15.60 -0.82
N ASN A 88 7.84 15.81 -0.16
CA ASN A 88 7.49 17.10 0.43
C ASN A 88 8.48 17.52 1.52
N ILE A 89 8.93 16.57 2.34
CA ILE A 89 9.91 16.84 3.41
C ILE A 89 11.27 17.17 2.82
N ALA A 90 11.75 16.39 1.84
CA ALA A 90 13.02 16.67 1.17
C ALA A 90 13.02 18.06 0.51
N ALA A 91 11.92 18.44 -0.15
CA ALA A 91 11.77 19.75 -0.76
C ALA A 91 11.76 20.88 0.28
N ALA A 92 11.11 20.68 1.43
CA ALA A 92 11.09 21.65 2.52
C ALA A 92 12.47 21.85 3.15
N ASP A 93 13.23 20.77 3.35
CA ASP A 93 14.60 20.81 3.87
C ASP A 93 15.54 21.55 2.91
N ASP A 94 15.45 21.27 1.61
CA ASP A 94 16.26 21.94 0.59
C ASP A 94 15.93 23.43 0.47
N ALA A 95 14.64 23.79 0.53
CA ALA A 95 14.21 25.19 0.54
C ALA A 95 14.73 25.93 1.78
N THR A 96 14.67 25.30 2.95
CA THR A 96 15.19 25.86 4.20
C THR A 96 16.70 26.04 4.14
N ARG A 97 17.44 25.05 3.63
CA ARG A 97 18.89 25.13 3.45
C ARG A 97 19.28 26.27 2.49
N ALA A 98 18.56 26.42 1.38
CA ALA A 98 18.78 27.51 0.42
C ALA A 98 18.54 28.90 1.05
N GLN A 99 17.48 29.04 1.86
CA GLN A 99 17.22 30.28 2.60
C GLN A 99 18.33 30.61 3.60
N ILE A 100 18.80 29.62 4.37
CA ILE A 100 19.89 29.80 5.33
C ILE A 100 21.17 30.23 4.61
N HIS A 101 21.54 29.57 3.51
CA HIS A 101 22.69 29.97 2.70
C HIS A 101 22.55 31.39 2.13
N GLY A 102 21.38 31.76 1.64
CA GLY A 102 21.11 33.13 1.17
C GLY A 102 21.27 34.18 2.27
N VAL A 103 20.83 33.87 3.50
CA VAL A 103 21.02 34.74 4.67
C VAL A 103 22.50 34.82 5.07
N GLN A 104 23.23 33.70 5.09
CA GLN A 104 24.68 33.68 5.39
C GLN A 104 25.47 34.55 4.40
N GLN A 105 25.19 34.41 3.11
CA GLN A 105 25.80 35.24 2.06
C GLN A 105 25.51 36.74 2.26
N ARG A 106 24.27 37.10 2.62
CA ARG A 106 23.90 38.49 2.91
C ARG A 106 24.55 39.06 4.16
N LEU A 107 24.88 38.23 5.14
CA LEU A 107 25.50 38.64 6.40
C LEU A 107 27.03 38.69 6.32
N GLY A 108 27.63 38.37 5.16
CA GLY A 108 29.08 38.48 4.95
C GLY A 108 29.92 37.49 5.77
N ARG A 109 29.31 36.41 6.28
CA ARG A 109 30.04 35.32 6.92
C ARG A 109 30.17 34.16 5.93
N PRO A 110 31.41 33.77 5.55
CA PRO A 110 31.64 32.59 4.74
C PRO A 110 31.16 31.32 5.45
#